data_AF-A0A150V7W9-F1
#
_entry.id   AF-A0A150V7W9-F1
#
_cell.length_a   1.000
_cell.length_b   1.000
_cell.length_c   1.000
_cell.angle_alpha   90.00
_cell.angle_beta   90.00
_cell.angle_gamma   90.00
#
_symmetry.space_group_name_H-M   'P 1'
#
loop_
_entity.id
_entity.type
_entity.pdbx_description
1 polymer ?
#
loop_
_entity_poly.entity_id
_entity_poly.type
_entity_poly.pdbx_seq_one_letter_code
_entity_poly.pdbx_strand_id
1 'polypeptide(L)'
;MSWTTASVPLLDRYRLAHHLPVPAAFTSPYHLALLTNTGLGRQSPTMARRREKRRVAREQVAMAVRKNFNGAAVSETDVVVEMVYKVRHRG
;
A
#
# COMPACT_ATOMS: atom_id res chain seq x y z
N MET A 1 -14.68 5.08 -0.64
CA MET A 1 -14.05 3.87 -0.08
C MET A 1 -13.15 4.23 1.10
N SER A 2 -13.15 3.43 2.17
CA SER A 2 -12.24 3.62 3.31
C SER A 2 -10.93 2.85 3.07
N TRP A 3 -9.89 3.54 2.60
CA TRP A 3 -8.56 2.94 2.38
C TRP A 3 -7.88 2.51 3.70
N THR A 4 -8.30 3.06 4.84
CA THR A 4 -7.75 2.71 6.15
C THR A 4 -8.24 1.36 6.66
N THR A 5 -9.36 0.83 6.17
CA THR A 5 -9.84 -0.51 6.52
C THR A 5 -9.38 -1.57 5.52
N ALA A 6 -8.73 -1.17 4.42
CA ALA A 6 -8.19 -2.08 3.42
C ALA A 6 -7.13 -3.04 4.01
N SER A 7 -7.08 -4.25 3.46
CA SER A 7 -6.07 -5.24 3.84
C SER A 7 -4.68 -4.84 3.34
N VAL A 8 -3.63 -5.22 4.07
CA VAL A 8 -2.23 -4.94 3.68
C VAL A 8 -1.90 -5.48 2.28
N PRO A 9 -2.30 -6.72 1.90
CA PRO A 9 -2.04 -7.23 0.55
C PRO A 9 -2.71 -6.41 -0.55
N LEU A 10 -3.92 -5.88 -0.30
CA LEU A 10 -4.61 -5.02 -1.27
C LEU A 10 -3.85 -3.71 -1.48
N LEU A 11 -3.42 -3.07 -0.40
CA LEU A 11 -2.63 -1.84 -0.45
C LEU A 11 -1.30 -2.05 -1.15
N ASP A 12 -0.60 -3.16 -0.89
CA ASP A 12 0.67 -3.48 -1.55
C ASP A 12 0.49 -3.82 -3.04
N ARG A 13 -0.58 -4.51 -3.43
CA ARG A 13 -0.91 -4.76 -4.84
C ARG A 13 -1.14 -3.44 -5.58
N TYR A 14 -1.92 -2.54 -5.00
CA TYR A 14 -2.16 -1.22 -5.58
C TYR A 14 -0.85 -0.42 -5.69
N ARG A 15 -0.03 -0.44 -4.63
CA ARG A 15 1.29 0.20 -4.58
C ARG A 15 2.19 -0.24 -5.73
N LEU A 16 2.25 -1.55 -5.98
CA LEU A 16 3.05 -2.14 -7.04
C LEU A 16 2.48 -1.82 -8.44
N ALA A 17 1.16 -1.94 -8.62
CA ALA A 17 0.51 -1.70 -9.92
C ALA A 17 0.61 -0.23 -10.37
N HIS A 18 0.60 0.73 -9.44
CA HIS A 18 0.68 2.16 -9.72
C HIS A 18 2.04 2.78 -9.41
N HIS A 19 3.09 1.97 -9.20
CA HIS A 19 4.48 2.42 -8.95
C HIS A 19 4.60 3.52 -7.89
N LEU A 20 3.82 3.42 -6.81
CA LEU A 20 3.76 4.44 -5.77
C LEU A 20 5.11 4.58 -5.03
N PRO A 21 5.64 5.80 -4.83
CA PRO A 21 6.91 6.06 -4.16
C PRO A 21 6.79 5.99 -2.64
N VAL A 22 6.16 4.93 -2.13
CA VAL A 22 6.01 4.65 -0.69
C VAL A 22 6.60 3.27 -0.37
N PRO A 23 7.28 3.09 0.77
CA PRO A 23 7.76 1.78 1.17
C PRO A 23 6.64 0.79 1.48
N ALA A 24 6.97 -0.50 1.55
CA ALA A 24 6.01 -1.54 1.94
C ALA A 24 5.56 -1.36 3.40
N ALA A 25 4.31 -1.76 3.69
CA ALA A 25 3.80 -1.73 5.05
C ALA A 25 4.41 -2.85 5.92
N PHE A 26 4.37 -2.68 7.24
CA PHE A 26 4.53 -3.82 8.15
C PHE A 26 3.36 -4.80 7.99
N THR A 27 3.68 -6.09 8.03
CA THR A 27 2.67 -7.17 7.91
C THR A 27 1.71 -7.18 9.09
N SER A 28 2.18 -6.82 10.28
CA SER A 28 1.42 -6.82 11.53
C SER A 28 1.76 -5.57 12.35
N PRO A 29 0.78 -4.98 13.07
CA PRO A 29 1.04 -3.90 14.02
C PRO A 29 1.99 -4.33 15.15
N TYR A 30 2.05 -5.62 15.47
CA TYR A 30 3.01 -6.17 16.42
C TYR A 30 4.46 -6.01 15.93
N HIS A 31 4.71 -6.32 14.65
CA HIS A 31 6.03 -6.12 14.05
C HIS A 31 6.42 -4.65 14.01
N LEU A 32 5.46 -3.76 13.73
CA LEU A 32 5.69 -2.32 13.81
C LEU A 32 6.19 -1.96 15.22
N ALA A 33 5.42 -2.30 16.26
CA ALA A 33 5.77 -1.99 17.65
C ALA A 33 7.16 -2.53 18.04
N LEU A 34 7.43 -3.82 17.78
CA LEU A 34 8.72 -4.43 18.10
C LEU A 34 9.90 -3.78 17.38
N LEU A 35 9.74 -3.43 16.10
CA LEU A 35 10.84 -2.96 15.27
C LEU A 35 11.09 -1.44 15.42
N THR A 36 10.07 -0.66 15.76
CA THR A 36 10.21 0.79 15.95
C THR A 36 10.62 1.20 17.36
N ASN A 37 10.32 0.36 18.36
CA ASN A 37 10.69 0.60 19.75
C ASN A 37 12.21 0.75 19.91
N THR A 38 12.62 1.49 20.95
CA THR A 38 14.03 1.67 21.29
C THR A 38 14.65 0.33 21.69
N GLY A 39 15.78 -0.05 21.08
CA GLY A 39 16.49 -1.29 21.37
C GLY A 39 16.91 -2.06 20.12
N LEU A 40 17.11 -3.38 20.28
CA LEU A 40 17.61 -4.30 19.25
C LEU A 40 16.74 -4.34 17.97
N GLY A 41 15.43 -4.05 18.08
CA GLY A 41 14.52 -4.00 16.93
C GLY A 41 14.96 -3.02 15.84
N ARG A 42 15.59 -1.90 16.21
CA ARG A 42 16.13 -0.91 15.26
C ARG A 42 17.38 -1.39 14.52
N GLN A 43 18.11 -2.33 15.11
CA GLN A 43 19.30 -2.94 14.52
C GLN A 43 18.94 -4.14 13.63
N SER A 44 17.68 -4.58 13.63
CA SER A 44 17.22 -5.65 12.74
C SER A 44 17.50 -5.33 11.27
N PRO A 45 17.73 -6.33 10.41
CA PRO A 45 17.91 -6.12 8.97
C PRO A 45 16.77 -5.34 8.29
N THR A 46 15.55 -5.39 8.87
CA THR A 46 14.39 -4.64 8.40
C THR A 46 14.52 -3.14 8.68
N MET A 47 15.05 -2.77 9.85
CA MET A 47 15.17 -1.39 10.31
C MET A 47 16.55 -0.76 10.04
N ALA A 48 17.60 -1.56 9.89
CA ALA A 48 18.94 -1.11 9.53
C ALA A 48 19.02 -0.55 8.10
N ARG A 49 18.01 -0.77 7.25
CA ARG A 49 17.91 -0.19 5.90
C ARG A 49 17.91 1.34 5.94
N ARG A 50 18.27 1.96 4.80
CA ARG A 50 18.10 3.41 4.57
C ARG A 50 16.66 3.83 4.88
N ARG A 51 16.47 4.99 5.50
CA ARG A 51 15.17 5.47 6.01
C ARG A 51 14.06 5.42 4.95
N GLU A 52 14.39 5.78 3.72
CA GLU A 52 13.48 5.75 2.55
C GLU A 52 13.03 4.35 2.13
N LYS A 53 13.74 3.29 2.54
CA LYS A 53 13.42 1.89 2.21
C LYS A 53 12.91 1.11 3.42
N ARG A 54 12.78 1.75 4.59
CA ARG A 54 12.24 1.12 5.80
C ARG A 54 10.75 0.91 5.64
N ARG A 55 10.24 -0.18 6.21
CA ARG A 55 8.80 -0.43 6.23
C ARG A 55 8.09 0.66 7.03
N VAL A 56 6.86 0.92 6.64
CA VAL A 56 6.01 1.99 7.16
C VAL A 56 4.74 1.43 7.80
N ALA A 57 4.06 2.25 8.60
CA ALA A 57 2.76 1.89 9.13
C ALA A 57 1.74 1.74 7.98
N ARG A 58 0.72 0.87 8.16
CA ARG A 58 -0.30 0.61 7.13
C ARG A 58 -1.03 1.89 6.73
N GLU A 59 -1.25 2.77 7.71
CA GLU A 59 -1.95 4.04 7.57
C GLU A 59 -1.22 4.98 6.59
N GLN A 60 0.12 4.95 6.58
CA GLN A 60 0.91 5.75 5.65
C GLN A 60 0.74 5.26 4.20
N VAL A 61 0.73 3.94 3.99
CA VAL A 61 0.46 3.37 2.65
C VAL A 61 -0.98 3.68 2.23
N ALA A 62 -1.96 3.49 3.12
CA ALA A 62 -3.37 3.80 2.85
C ALA A 62 -3.59 5.27 2.44
N MET A 63 -2.89 6.21 3.10
CA MET A 63 -2.95 7.63 2.74
C MET A 63 -2.32 7.91 1.37
N ALA A 64 -1.18 7.30 1.06
CA ALA A 64 -0.54 7.43 -0.25
C ALA A 64 -1.43 6.87 -1.38
N VAL A 65 -2.04 5.71 -1.16
CA VAL A 65 -3.01 5.09 -2.07
C VAL A 65 -4.22 6.00 -2.26
N ARG A 66 -4.81 6.52 -1.17
CA ARG A 66 -5.94 7.45 -1.24
C ARG A 66 -5.62 8.68 -2.07
N LYS A 67 -4.44 9.29 -1.84
CA LYS A 67 -4.01 10.49 -2.57
C LYS A 67 -3.87 10.21 -4.06
N ASN A 68 -3.24 9.09 -4.42
CA ASN A 68 -3.06 8.70 -5.81
C ASN A 68 -4.38 8.34 -6.49
N PHE A 69 -5.24 7.55 -5.83
CA PHE A 69 -6.55 7.18 -6.33
C PHE A 69 -7.44 8.41 -6.60
N ASN A 70 -7.49 9.36 -5.66
CA ASN A 70 -8.28 10.58 -5.81
C ASN A 70 -7.72 11.54 -6.86
N GLY A 71 -6.41 11.47 -7.15
CA GLY A 71 -5.75 12.29 -8.16
C GLY A 71 -5.69 11.65 -9.54
N ALA A 72 -6.17 10.42 -9.69
CA ALA A 72 -6.19 9.73 -10.97
C ALA A 72 -7.26 10.35 -11.87
N ALA A 73 -6.83 10.99 -12.97
CA ALA A 73 -7.74 11.48 -13.99
C ALA A 73 -8.16 10.29 -14.87
N VAL A 74 -9.34 9.72 -14.58
CA VAL A 74 -9.88 8.57 -15.30
C VAL A 74 -11.25 8.91 -15.87
N SER A 75 -11.48 8.56 -17.13
CA SER A 75 -12.80 8.67 -17.78
C SER A 75 -13.74 7.59 -17.24
N GLU A 76 -14.93 7.99 -16.81
CA GLU A 76 -15.95 7.06 -16.32
C GLU A 76 -16.35 6.03 -17.39
N THR A 77 -16.51 6.48 -18.64
CA THR A 77 -16.91 5.61 -19.75
C THR A 77 -15.89 4.50 -20.00
N ASP A 78 -14.59 4.84 -19.99
CA ASP A 78 -13.52 3.86 -20.24
C ASP A 78 -13.48 2.80 -19.13
N VAL A 79 -13.70 3.22 -17.87
CA VAL A 79 -13.73 2.31 -16.72
C VAL A 79 -14.90 1.33 -16.81
N VAL A 80 -16.09 1.81 -17.19
CA VAL A 80 -17.27 0.96 -17.32
C VAL A 80 -17.08 -0.07 -18.43
N VAL A 81 -16.56 0.34 -19.58
CA VAL A 81 -16.27 -0.57 -20.70
C VAL A 81 -15.25 -1.63 -20.29
N GLU A 82 -14.14 -1.23 -19.66
CA GLU A 82 -13.11 -2.15 -19.20
C GLU A 82 -13.64 -3.13 -18.15
N MET A 83 -14.47 -2.67 -17.22
CA MET A 83 -15.09 -3.50 -16.19
C MET A 83 -16.03 -4.55 -16.80
N VAL A 84 -16.96 -4.13 -17.68
CA VAL A 84 -17.91 -5.06 -18.34
C VAL A 84 -17.16 -6.08 -19.18
N TYR A 85 -16.12 -5.65 -19.91
CA TYR A 85 -15.30 -6.53 -20.71
C TYR A 85 -14.61 -7.58 -19.84
N LYS A 86 -13.94 -7.17 -18.75
CA LYS A 86 -13.25 -8.07 -17.82
C LYS A 86 -14.20 -9.04 -17.13
N VAL A 87 -15.40 -8.61 -16.72
CA VAL A 87 -16.38 -9.49 -16.07
C VAL A 87 -16.91 -10.54 -17.05
N ARG A 88 -17.20 -10.16 -18.30
CA ARG A 88 -17.76 -11.07 -19.30
C ARG A 88 -16.75 -12.08 -19.84
N HIS A 89 -15.46 -11.73 -19.86
CA HIS A 89 -14.41 -12.56 -20.49
C HIS A 89 -13.43 -13.17 -19.50
N ARG A 90 -13.65 -13.02 -18.18
CA ARG A 90 -12.88 -13.74 -17.15
C ARG A 90 -13.71 -14.89 -16.57
N GLY A 91 -13.34 -16.10 -17.00
CA GLY A 91 -13.18 -17.26 -16.13
C GLY A 91 -11.69 -17.39 -15.77
#